data_AF-D8PS01-F1
#
_entry.id   AF-D8PS01-F1
#
_cell.length_a   1.000
_cell.length_b   1.000
_cell.length_c   1.000
_cell.angle_alpha   90.00
_cell.angle_beta   90.00
_cell.angle_gamma   90.00
#
_symmetry.space_group_name_H-M   'P 1'
#
loop_
_entity.id
_entity.type
_entity.pdbx_description
1 polymer ?
#
loop_
_entity_poly.entity_id
_entity_poly.type
_entity_poly.pdbx_seq_one_letter_code
_entity_poly.pdbx_strand_id
1 'polypeptide(L)'
;MKAVRNMLGLPPSGDAARALEWDKAVHSGTLYEGTLYMSRFKRDPVEFRLVRDAVLVMKPGGKPMKDYKRPIPLLLLSVSTYDSGPECGITIVCPGRKPLTLYTEDKDAQAEWTLRITTQAGELVSTTPLRVKKLASNGFFTTVRCSFLWQQGQRLYVGTPDGVYEFDMQNVGKPRKVLTLDGVRQIGVTMDVFLCVIHKEVLAAPIPAITLEKPELFQRYAERIAVDSEFFVTGRCLGRPMVCTVKAGHTKASARVFDLVPAKNSHSLRGLTEIVMANTSLSSAQFLDNKLCAITYEGFQTIDIETLELQHLLDVMGDDRVRFAREVGVDSLDLFQVPGRILACFNYCAIWIDRNGHMMGNTKILWQGKPTSFALFGPYIIAAEPSFIEVHDAETGDLVQVIRGENIRIVPVERGLDPRQNRLVILSGDRLSEIFL
;
A
#
# COMPACT_ATOMS: atom_id res chain seq x y z
N MET A 1 -27.85 -11.13 15.67
CA MET A 1 -26.77 -10.31 15.07
C MET A 1 -26.95 -10.06 13.57
N LYS A 2 -27.06 -11.07 12.68
CA LYS A 2 -27.21 -10.85 11.22
C LYS A 2 -28.49 -10.08 10.82
N ALA A 3 -29.62 -10.38 11.47
CA ALA A 3 -30.90 -9.68 11.25
C ALA A 3 -30.89 -8.23 11.76
N VAL A 4 -30.18 -7.96 12.86
CA VAL A 4 -30.02 -6.61 13.44
C VAL A 4 -29.15 -5.74 12.55
N ARG A 5 -28.11 -6.30 11.90
CA ARG A 5 -27.29 -5.57 10.91
C ARG A 5 -28.08 -5.20 9.65
N ASN A 6 -28.92 -6.11 9.15
CA ASN A 6 -29.78 -5.83 7.98
C ASN A 6 -30.86 -4.78 8.29
N MET A 7 -31.37 -4.72 9.53
CA MET A 7 -32.31 -3.67 9.96
C MET A 7 -31.68 -2.28 10.09
N LEU A 8 -30.36 -2.21 10.34
CA LEU A 8 -29.63 -0.96 10.59
C LEU A 8 -28.96 -0.36 9.34
N GLY A 9 -29.23 -0.90 8.15
CA GLY A 9 -28.60 -0.44 6.90
C GLY A 9 -27.07 -0.54 6.94
N LEU A 10 -26.53 -1.45 7.78
CA LEU A 10 -25.08 -1.61 7.89
C LEU A 10 -24.57 -2.29 6.61
N PRO A 11 -23.40 -1.87 6.12
CA PRO A 11 -22.79 -2.51 4.96
C PRO A 11 -22.61 -4.00 5.25
N PRO A 12 -22.65 -4.84 4.21
CA PRO A 12 -22.46 -6.24 4.42
C PRO A 12 -21.13 -6.49 5.11
N SER A 13 -21.11 -7.42 6.06
CA SER A 13 -19.86 -7.98 6.58
C SER A 13 -18.97 -8.39 5.40
N GLY A 14 -17.67 -8.61 5.65
CA GLY A 14 -16.78 -9.16 4.62
C GLY A 14 -17.41 -10.30 3.80
N ASP A 15 -18.38 -11.04 4.35
CA ASP A 15 -19.15 -12.05 3.63
C ASP A 15 -19.97 -11.59 2.41
N ALA A 16 -20.54 -10.38 2.31
CA ALA A 16 -21.26 -10.00 1.08
C ALA A 16 -20.40 -9.28 0.04
N ALA A 17 -19.28 -8.68 0.44
CA ALA A 17 -18.23 -8.33 -0.52
C ALA A 17 -17.67 -9.60 -1.19
N ARG A 18 -17.43 -10.65 -0.38
CA ARG A 18 -17.04 -11.99 -0.88
C ARG A 18 -18.11 -12.61 -1.77
N ALA A 19 -19.39 -12.44 -1.44
CA ALA A 19 -20.50 -12.93 -2.27
C ALA A 19 -20.51 -12.26 -3.65
N LEU A 20 -20.27 -10.94 -3.72
CA LEU A 20 -20.22 -10.22 -4.98
C LEU A 20 -19.05 -10.67 -5.87
N GLU A 21 -17.85 -10.85 -5.29
CA GLU A 21 -16.70 -11.42 -6.03
C GLU A 21 -17.00 -12.83 -6.54
N TRP A 22 -17.64 -13.65 -5.69
CA TRP A 22 -18.03 -15.00 -6.04
C TRP A 22 -19.02 -15.00 -7.22
N ASP A 23 -20.06 -14.18 -7.14
CA ASP A 23 -21.06 -14.06 -8.20
C ASP A 23 -20.40 -13.57 -9.50
N LYS A 24 -19.52 -12.55 -9.44
CA LYS A 24 -18.76 -12.08 -10.61
C LYS A 24 -17.97 -13.22 -11.27
N ALA A 25 -17.26 -14.03 -10.48
CA ALA A 25 -16.45 -15.13 -10.98
C ALA A 25 -17.29 -16.30 -11.52
N VAL A 26 -18.46 -16.57 -10.97
CA VAL A 26 -19.36 -17.61 -11.52
C VAL A 26 -19.92 -17.16 -12.88
N HIS A 27 -20.19 -15.88 -13.06
CA HIS A 27 -20.71 -15.33 -14.32
C HIS A 27 -19.62 -15.08 -15.38
N SER A 28 -18.33 -15.14 -15.05
CA SER A 28 -17.23 -14.90 -16.00
C SER A 28 -17.01 -16.05 -17.00
N GLY A 29 -17.72 -17.17 -16.81
CA GLY A 29 -17.68 -18.34 -17.70
C GLY A 29 -16.68 -19.38 -17.24
N THR A 30 -17.11 -20.65 -17.30
CA THR A 30 -16.27 -21.81 -16.97
C THR A 30 -15.38 -22.16 -18.15
N LEU A 31 -14.06 -22.19 -17.93
CA LEU A 31 -13.11 -22.73 -18.91
C LEU A 31 -13.01 -24.25 -18.75
N TYR A 32 -12.84 -24.70 -17.51
CA TYR A 32 -12.77 -26.12 -17.17
C TYR A 32 -13.49 -26.38 -15.86
N GLU A 33 -14.15 -27.52 -15.74
CA GLU A 33 -14.73 -28.00 -14.49
C GLU A 33 -14.52 -29.50 -14.32
N GLY A 34 -14.50 -29.96 -13.08
CA GLY A 34 -14.44 -31.37 -12.74
C GLY A 34 -14.50 -31.60 -11.24
N THR A 35 -14.43 -32.87 -10.85
CA THR A 35 -14.44 -33.27 -9.45
C THR A 35 -13.03 -33.65 -9.00
N LEU A 36 -12.59 -33.04 -7.90
CA LEU A 36 -11.38 -33.41 -7.16
C LEU A 36 -11.76 -33.86 -5.75
N TYR A 37 -10.82 -34.32 -4.94
CA TYR A 37 -11.13 -34.87 -3.61
C TYR A 37 -10.32 -34.23 -2.48
N MET A 38 -10.93 -33.95 -1.33
CA MET A 38 -10.21 -33.42 -0.15
C MET A 38 -9.33 -34.45 0.56
N SER A 39 -9.58 -35.73 0.32
CA SER A 39 -8.94 -36.85 1.00
C SER A 39 -8.25 -37.77 0.00
N ARG A 40 -7.11 -38.32 0.41
CA ARG A 40 -6.34 -39.35 -0.32
C ARG A 40 -7.20 -40.56 -0.68
N PHE A 41 -8.21 -40.86 0.15
CA PHE A 41 -9.14 -41.96 -0.05
C PHE A 41 -10.31 -41.61 -0.98
N LYS A 42 -10.33 -40.40 -1.58
CA LYS A 42 -11.32 -39.95 -2.57
C LYS A 42 -12.78 -40.02 -2.09
N ARG A 43 -13.00 -39.84 -0.79
CA ARG A 43 -14.34 -39.93 -0.15
C ARG A 43 -15.11 -38.61 -0.15
N ASP A 44 -14.39 -37.50 -0.25
CA ASP A 44 -14.92 -36.15 -0.07
C ASP A 44 -14.80 -35.37 -1.38
N PRO A 45 -15.77 -35.53 -2.32
CA PRO A 45 -15.72 -34.86 -3.62
C PRO A 45 -15.89 -33.34 -3.46
N VAL A 46 -15.18 -32.62 -4.31
CA VAL A 46 -15.14 -31.16 -4.41
C VAL A 46 -15.32 -30.80 -5.87
N GLU A 47 -16.30 -29.95 -6.16
CA GLU A 47 -16.44 -29.36 -7.48
C GLU A 47 -15.37 -28.28 -7.64
N PHE A 48 -14.50 -28.48 -8.63
CA PHE A 48 -13.38 -27.59 -8.93
C PHE A 48 -13.59 -26.96 -10.30
N ARG A 49 -13.57 -25.64 -10.35
CA ARG A 49 -13.84 -24.90 -11.58
C ARG A 49 -12.76 -23.86 -11.82
N LEU A 50 -12.18 -23.91 -13.02
CA LEU A 50 -11.24 -22.93 -13.53
C LEU A 50 -12.02 -21.94 -14.41
N VAL A 51 -12.01 -20.68 -14.01
CA VAL A 51 -12.56 -19.56 -14.78
C VAL A 51 -11.40 -18.68 -15.28
N ARG A 52 -11.72 -17.63 -16.05
CA ARG A 52 -10.72 -16.79 -16.73
C ARG A 52 -9.60 -16.27 -15.84
N ASP A 53 -9.94 -15.83 -14.62
CA ASP A 53 -9.06 -15.10 -13.70
C ASP A 53 -8.91 -15.77 -12.32
N ALA A 54 -9.66 -16.84 -12.06
CA ALA A 54 -9.71 -17.47 -10.74
C ALA A 54 -10.02 -18.97 -10.77
N VAL A 55 -9.81 -19.60 -9.61
CA VAL A 55 -10.28 -20.95 -9.29
C VAL A 55 -11.41 -20.87 -8.27
N LEU A 56 -12.47 -21.63 -8.51
CA LEU A 56 -13.60 -21.80 -7.60
C LEU A 56 -13.56 -23.20 -6.99
N VAL A 57 -13.69 -23.26 -5.66
CA VAL A 57 -13.67 -24.51 -4.89
C VAL A 57 -15.01 -24.66 -4.17
N MET A 58 -15.79 -25.66 -4.59
CA MET A 58 -17.19 -25.80 -4.25
C MET A 58 -17.49 -27.17 -3.63
N LYS A 59 -18.49 -27.19 -2.77
CA LYS A 59 -19.11 -28.44 -2.34
C LYS A 59 -19.98 -28.99 -3.49
N PRO A 60 -20.23 -30.31 -3.52
CA PRO A 60 -21.24 -30.88 -4.40
C PRO A 60 -22.56 -30.10 -4.30
N GLY A 61 -23.07 -29.61 -5.43
CA GLY A 61 -24.23 -28.71 -5.49
C GLY A 61 -23.88 -27.21 -5.56
N GLY A 62 -22.66 -26.85 -5.96
CA GLY A 62 -22.29 -25.50 -6.40
C GLY A 62 -22.10 -24.43 -5.32
N LYS A 63 -22.18 -24.77 -4.03
CA LYS A 63 -21.95 -23.80 -2.94
C LYS A 63 -20.46 -23.67 -2.61
N PRO A 64 -19.96 -22.45 -2.32
CA PRO A 64 -18.57 -22.27 -1.90
C PRO A 64 -18.23 -23.09 -0.66
N MET A 65 -17.01 -23.63 -0.64
CA MET A 65 -16.45 -24.27 0.54
C MET A 65 -16.23 -23.27 1.68
N LYS A 66 -16.31 -23.74 2.95
CA LYS A 66 -16.29 -22.86 4.14
C LYS A 66 -15.04 -21.97 4.20
N ASP A 67 -13.89 -22.51 3.84
CA ASP A 67 -12.59 -21.83 3.87
C ASP A 67 -12.22 -21.18 2.51
N TYR A 68 -13.03 -21.43 1.48
CA TYR A 68 -12.83 -20.93 0.11
C TYR A 68 -14.08 -20.22 -0.39
N LYS A 69 -14.61 -19.30 0.43
CA LYS A 69 -15.78 -18.46 0.10
C LYS A 69 -15.48 -17.36 -0.92
N ARG A 70 -14.21 -17.10 -1.19
CA ARG A 70 -13.73 -16.19 -2.23
C ARG A 70 -13.11 -17.02 -3.34
N PRO A 71 -13.32 -16.64 -4.61
CA PRO A 71 -12.48 -17.12 -5.70
C PRO A 71 -11.00 -16.98 -5.33
N ILE A 72 -10.18 -17.93 -5.78
CA ILE A 72 -8.73 -17.86 -5.62
C ILE A 72 -8.16 -17.27 -6.91
N PRO A 73 -7.67 -16.02 -6.92
CA PRO A 73 -7.14 -15.42 -8.14
C PRO A 73 -5.96 -16.23 -8.66
N LEU A 74 -5.92 -16.47 -9.97
CA LEU A 74 -4.85 -17.24 -10.62
C LEU A 74 -3.48 -16.58 -10.45
N LEU A 75 -3.43 -15.25 -10.39
CA LEU A 75 -2.22 -14.48 -10.13
C LEU A 75 -1.63 -14.74 -8.74
N LEU A 76 -2.44 -15.13 -7.75
CA LEU A 76 -1.99 -15.46 -6.39
C LEU A 76 -1.62 -16.93 -6.22
N LEU A 77 -2.00 -17.77 -7.18
CA LEU A 77 -1.93 -19.21 -7.04
C LEU A 77 -0.53 -19.72 -7.38
N SER A 78 -0.01 -20.62 -6.55
CA SER A 78 1.10 -21.50 -6.93
C SER A 78 0.68 -22.95 -6.78
N VAL A 79 0.94 -23.74 -7.82
CA VAL A 79 0.64 -25.17 -7.86
C VAL A 79 1.91 -25.95 -7.52
N SER A 80 1.81 -26.90 -6.60
CA SER A 80 2.81 -27.94 -6.41
C SER A 80 2.15 -29.31 -6.46
N THR A 81 2.81 -30.26 -7.12
CA THR A 81 2.39 -31.66 -7.15
C THR A 81 3.16 -32.46 -6.11
N TYR A 82 2.51 -33.47 -5.54
CA TYR A 82 3.18 -34.49 -4.73
C TYR A 82 3.22 -35.79 -5.54
N ASP A 83 4.40 -36.40 -5.63
CA ASP A 83 4.66 -37.64 -6.39
C ASP A 83 5.03 -38.85 -5.49
N SER A 84 4.84 -38.74 -4.17
CA SER A 84 5.17 -39.83 -3.24
C SER A 84 4.06 -40.89 -3.20
N GLY A 85 4.14 -41.89 -4.07
CA GLY A 85 3.28 -43.09 -4.07
C GLY A 85 2.00 -42.96 -4.91
N PRO A 86 0.87 -43.63 -4.58
CA PRO A 86 -0.40 -43.55 -5.32
C PRO A 86 -1.15 -42.21 -5.12
N GLU A 87 -0.51 -41.22 -4.50
CA GLU A 87 -1.13 -39.97 -4.06
C GLU A 87 -0.99 -38.89 -5.15
N CYS A 88 -1.99 -38.78 -6.02
CA CYS A 88 -2.03 -37.77 -7.09
C CYS A 88 -2.57 -36.43 -6.56
N GLY A 89 -1.80 -35.77 -5.70
CA GLY A 89 -2.20 -34.52 -5.02
C GLY A 89 -1.77 -33.25 -5.77
N ILE A 90 -2.69 -32.30 -5.93
CA ILE A 90 -2.46 -30.94 -6.39
C ILE A 90 -2.61 -30.01 -5.20
N THR A 91 -1.55 -29.33 -4.82
CA THR A 91 -1.60 -28.33 -3.74
C THR A 91 -1.61 -26.93 -4.31
N ILE A 92 -2.68 -26.23 -3.97
CA ILE A 92 -2.90 -24.83 -4.27
C ILE A 92 -2.46 -24.03 -3.05
N VAL A 93 -1.40 -23.24 -3.25
CA VAL A 93 -0.94 -22.29 -2.24
C VAL A 93 -1.37 -20.89 -2.68
N CYS A 94 -2.13 -20.24 -1.81
CA CYS A 94 -2.50 -18.84 -1.93
C CYS A 94 -1.97 -18.14 -0.67
N PRO A 95 -1.15 -17.08 -0.81
CA PRO A 95 -0.75 -16.26 0.32
C PRO A 95 -1.95 -15.82 1.17
N GLY A 96 -1.77 -15.80 2.50
CA GLY A 96 -2.83 -15.45 3.46
C GLY A 96 -3.92 -16.52 3.68
N ARG A 97 -3.89 -17.66 2.95
CA ARG A 97 -4.81 -18.79 3.13
C ARG A 97 -4.06 -20.07 3.48
N LYS A 98 -4.74 -21.03 4.11
CA LYS A 98 -4.16 -22.37 4.32
C LYS A 98 -3.97 -23.04 2.96
N PRO A 99 -2.83 -23.72 2.70
CA PRO A 99 -2.66 -24.53 1.51
C PRO A 99 -3.80 -25.53 1.35
N LEU A 100 -4.33 -25.64 0.14
CA LEU A 100 -5.38 -26.59 -0.21
C LEU A 100 -4.77 -27.72 -1.03
N THR A 101 -4.75 -28.93 -0.49
CA THR A 101 -4.39 -30.12 -1.28
C THR A 101 -5.66 -30.83 -1.72
N LEU A 102 -5.82 -30.95 -3.03
CA LEU A 102 -6.89 -31.73 -3.67
C LEU A 102 -6.28 -32.93 -4.38
N TYR A 103 -6.94 -34.07 -4.34
CA TYR A 103 -6.50 -35.31 -4.97
C TYR A 103 -7.28 -35.55 -6.26
N THR A 104 -6.59 -36.04 -7.29
CA THR A 104 -7.18 -36.42 -8.58
C THR A 104 -7.46 -37.92 -8.65
N GLU A 105 -8.17 -38.37 -9.68
CA GLU A 105 -8.45 -39.80 -9.89
C GLU A 105 -7.19 -40.59 -10.21
N ASP A 106 -6.29 -40.04 -11.02
CA ASP A 106 -5.03 -40.65 -11.41
C ASP A 106 -3.97 -39.57 -11.73
N LYS A 107 -2.80 -40.03 -12.17
CA LYS A 107 -1.66 -39.17 -12.49
C LYS A 107 -1.88 -38.36 -13.77
N ASP A 108 -2.65 -38.88 -14.72
CA ASP A 108 -2.94 -38.19 -15.97
C ASP A 108 -3.87 -37.00 -15.71
N ALA A 109 -4.90 -37.18 -14.89
CA ALA A 109 -5.76 -36.11 -14.39
C ALA A 109 -4.96 -35.07 -13.58
N GLN A 110 -3.98 -35.49 -12.78
CA GLN A 110 -3.09 -34.58 -12.05
C GLN A 110 -2.27 -33.70 -12.98
N ALA A 111 -1.66 -34.31 -14.00
CA ALA A 111 -0.87 -33.61 -15.01
C ALA A 111 -1.74 -32.65 -15.82
N GLU A 112 -2.93 -33.10 -16.23
CA GLU A 112 -3.87 -32.30 -17.01
C GLU A 112 -4.36 -31.07 -16.23
N TRP A 113 -4.83 -31.23 -15.00
CA TRP A 113 -5.26 -30.10 -14.16
C TRP A 113 -4.13 -29.14 -13.85
N THR A 114 -2.93 -29.65 -13.57
CA THR A 114 -1.75 -28.81 -13.33
C THR A 114 -1.40 -28.00 -14.58
N LEU A 115 -1.43 -28.61 -15.77
CA LEU A 115 -1.18 -27.93 -17.04
C LEU A 115 -2.24 -26.86 -17.33
N ARG A 116 -3.54 -27.17 -17.16
CA ARG A 116 -4.64 -26.21 -17.37
C ARG A 116 -4.48 -24.97 -16.47
N ILE A 117 -4.23 -25.18 -15.18
CA ILE A 117 -4.08 -24.08 -14.21
C ILE A 117 -2.85 -23.23 -14.53
N THR A 118 -1.70 -23.87 -14.78
CA THR A 118 -0.43 -23.17 -15.06
C THR A 118 -0.46 -22.43 -16.39
N THR A 119 -1.08 -22.99 -17.42
CA THR A 119 -1.27 -22.32 -18.71
C THR A 119 -2.13 -21.07 -18.54
N GLN A 120 -3.30 -21.20 -17.90
CA GLN A 120 -4.20 -20.07 -17.68
C GLN A 120 -3.56 -18.98 -16.82
N ALA A 121 -2.83 -19.36 -15.76
CA ALA A 121 -2.09 -18.39 -14.94
C ALA A 121 -0.96 -17.69 -15.73
N GLY A 122 -0.26 -18.42 -16.60
CA GLY A 122 0.81 -17.88 -17.45
C GLY A 122 0.31 -16.83 -18.44
N GLU A 123 -0.86 -17.04 -19.04
CA GLU A 123 -1.50 -16.06 -19.94
C GLU A 123 -1.76 -14.73 -19.23
N LEU A 124 -2.24 -14.75 -17.98
CA LEU A 124 -2.49 -13.55 -17.18
C LEU A 124 -1.21 -12.81 -16.78
N VAL A 125 -0.10 -13.53 -16.54
CA VAL A 125 1.19 -12.93 -16.19
C VAL A 125 1.82 -12.20 -17.38
N SER A 126 1.53 -12.61 -18.61
CA SER A 126 2.08 -11.96 -19.81
C SER A 126 1.64 -10.49 -19.99
N THR A 127 0.57 -10.08 -19.31
CA THR A 127 -0.05 -8.75 -19.42
C THR A 127 0.25 -7.83 -18.22
N THR A 128 1.22 -8.18 -17.36
CA THR A 128 1.45 -7.42 -16.12
C THR A 128 2.02 -6.02 -16.37
N PRO A 129 1.47 -4.97 -15.73
CA PRO A 129 1.86 -3.60 -15.99
C PRO A 129 3.16 -3.17 -15.31
N LEU A 130 3.53 -3.75 -14.17
CA LEU A 130 4.69 -3.29 -13.39
C LEU A 130 5.90 -4.20 -13.57
N ARG A 131 7.07 -3.57 -13.66
CA ARG A 131 8.39 -4.20 -13.71
C ARG A 131 9.15 -3.98 -12.41
N VAL A 132 9.98 -4.96 -12.05
CA VAL A 132 10.84 -4.89 -10.86
C VAL A 132 12.30 -4.92 -11.28
N LYS A 133 13.07 -3.90 -10.89
CA LYS A 133 14.51 -3.80 -11.10
C LYS A 133 15.22 -3.80 -9.76
N LYS A 134 16.16 -4.72 -9.58
CA LYS A 134 17.01 -4.79 -8.40
C LYS A 134 17.99 -3.61 -8.37
N LEU A 135 18.05 -2.88 -7.25
CA LEU A 135 18.98 -1.77 -7.04
C LEU A 135 20.20 -2.20 -6.22
N ALA A 136 19.98 -2.91 -5.12
CA ALA A 136 21.04 -3.39 -4.25
C ALA A 136 20.65 -4.70 -3.54
N SER A 137 21.65 -5.52 -3.20
CA SER A 137 21.50 -6.68 -2.31
C SER A 137 22.82 -6.98 -1.59
N ASN A 138 22.82 -8.03 -0.75
CA ASN A 138 23.97 -8.59 -0.04
C ASN A 138 24.32 -7.82 1.23
N GLY A 139 23.33 -7.63 2.12
CA GLY A 139 23.57 -7.07 3.45
C GLY A 139 24.16 -5.66 3.49
N PHE A 140 24.18 -4.93 2.36
CA PHE A 140 24.72 -3.57 2.32
C PHE A 140 23.97 -2.65 3.28
N PHE A 141 22.65 -2.84 3.39
CA PHE A 141 21.85 -2.24 4.44
C PHE A 141 21.29 -3.33 5.34
N THR A 142 21.52 -3.18 6.64
CA THR A 142 20.81 -3.97 7.66
C THR A 142 19.38 -3.48 7.83
N THR A 143 19.13 -2.19 7.60
CA THR A 143 17.81 -1.57 7.71
C THR A 143 17.75 -0.31 6.85
N VAL A 144 16.76 -0.26 5.94
CA VAL A 144 16.33 0.97 5.27
C VAL A 144 14.99 1.42 5.86
N ARG A 145 14.87 2.71 6.13
CA ARG A 145 13.68 3.31 6.79
C ARG A 145 12.83 4.16 5.86
N CYS A 146 13.48 4.93 4.99
CA CYS A 146 12.85 5.97 4.21
C CYS A 146 13.65 6.24 2.94
N SER A 147 13.01 6.88 1.96
CA SER A 147 13.66 7.28 0.72
C SER A 147 13.02 8.51 0.11
N PHE A 148 13.73 9.16 -0.80
CA PHE A 148 13.11 10.09 -1.74
C PHE A 148 13.85 10.05 -3.08
N LEU A 149 13.14 10.42 -4.13
CA LEU A 149 13.70 10.56 -5.48
C LEU A 149 13.94 12.04 -5.78
N TRP A 150 15.06 12.33 -6.43
CA TRP A 150 15.47 13.67 -6.80
C TRP A 150 15.90 13.72 -8.27
N GLN A 151 15.99 14.92 -8.84
CA GLN A 151 16.36 15.15 -10.25
C GLN A 151 15.56 14.25 -11.20
N GLN A 152 14.23 14.35 -11.14
CA GLN A 152 13.31 13.55 -11.98
C GLN A 152 13.52 12.03 -11.86
N GLY A 153 13.91 11.57 -10.66
CA GLY A 153 14.13 10.16 -10.37
C GLY A 153 15.47 9.60 -10.86
N GLN A 154 16.40 10.45 -11.29
CA GLN A 154 17.77 10.02 -11.62
C GLN A 154 18.61 9.70 -10.39
N ARG A 155 18.26 10.29 -9.24
CA ARG A 155 18.93 10.04 -7.97
C ARG A 155 17.94 9.54 -6.94
N LEU A 156 18.30 8.46 -6.27
CA LEU A 156 17.55 7.92 -5.13
C LEU A 156 18.36 8.14 -3.86
N TYR A 157 17.76 8.80 -2.88
CA TYR A 157 18.31 8.93 -1.55
C TYR A 157 17.62 7.95 -0.62
N VAL A 158 18.40 7.26 0.21
CA VAL A 158 17.95 6.22 1.13
C VAL A 158 18.44 6.57 2.53
N GLY A 159 17.50 6.63 3.47
CA GLY A 159 17.77 6.86 4.89
C GLY A 159 17.89 5.54 5.64
N THR A 160 18.99 5.38 6.37
CA THR A 160 19.27 4.26 7.27
C THR A 160 19.59 4.79 8.66
N PRO A 161 19.57 3.97 9.72
CA PRO A 161 19.85 4.43 11.07
C PRO A 161 21.21 5.15 11.24
N ASP A 162 22.18 4.90 10.36
CA ASP A 162 23.54 5.45 10.42
C ASP A 162 23.81 6.58 9.43
N GLY A 163 22.85 6.95 8.57
CA GLY A 163 23.03 8.08 7.66
C GLY A 163 22.12 8.09 6.44
N VAL A 164 22.52 8.86 5.44
CA VAL A 164 21.83 9.00 4.14
C VAL A 164 22.77 8.55 3.03
N TYR A 165 22.25 7.73 2.14
CA TYR A 165 22.95 7.14 1.01
C TYR A 165 22.33 7.59 -0.30
N GLU A 166 23.14 7.91 -1.30
CA GLU A 166 22.73 8.29 -2.65
C GLU A 166 23.01 7.13 -3.62
N PHE A 167 22.04 6.88 -4.50
CA PHE A 167 22.11 5.97 -5.64
C PHE A 167 21.98 6.77 -6.95
N ASP A 168 22.90 6.51 -7.87
CA ASP A 168 22.73 6.86 -9.27
C ASP A 168 21.85 5.78 -9.93
N MET A 169 20.65 6.17 -10.38
CA MET A 169 19.68 5.25 -10.97
C MET A 169 20.02 4.87 -12.43
N GLN A 170 20.91 5.63 -13.09
CA GLN A 170 21.41 5.33 -14.43
C GLN A 170 22.55 4.31 -14.35
N ASN A 171 23.48 4.51 -13.42
CA ASN A 171 24.60 3.60 -13.17
C ASN A 171 24.42 2.88 -11.84
N VAL A 172 23.47 1.93 -11.81
CA VAL A 172 23.14 1.17 -10.60
C VAL A 172 24.39 0.45 -10.10
N GLY A 173 25.00 1.02 -9.06
CA GLY A 173 26.27 0.61 -8.48
C GLY A 173 26.23 0.65 -6.95
N LYS A 174 27.40 0.70 -6.31
CA LYS A 174 27.47 0.83 -4.84
C LYS A 174 26.96 2.22 -4.43
N PRO A 175 25.99 2.32 -3.53
CA PRO A 175 25.53 3.61 -3.05
C PRO A 175 26.62 4.33 -2.28
N ARG A 176 26.53 5.66 -2.26
CA ARG A 176 27.53 6.53 -1.62
C ARG A 176 26.91 7.18 -0.39
N LYS A 177 27.56 7.09 0.76
CA LYS A 177 27.06 7.65 2.02
C LYS A 177 27.26 9.16 2.08
N VAL A 178 26.27 9.93 1.60
CA VAL A 178 26.35 11.40 1.49
C VAL A 178 26.29 12.13 2.82
N LEU A 179 25.65 11.55 3.84
CA LEU A 179 25.60 12.12 5.19
C LEU A 179 25.79 11.02 6.24
N THR A 180 26.62 11.29 7.23
CA THR A 180 26.75 10.46 8.44
C THR A 180 25.92 11.10 9.54
N LEU A 181 24.77 10.49 9.84
CA LEU A 181 23.79 10.99 10.79
C LEU A 181 23.32 9.81 11.63
N ASP A 182 23.45 9.91 12.94
CA ASP A 182 22.97 8.86 13.85
C ASP A 182 21.47 9.01 14.08
N GLY A 183 20.72 7.92 13.98
CA GLY A 183 19.30 7.87 14.32
C GLY A 183 18.34 8.44 13.26
N VAL A 184 18.69 8.45 11.97
CA VAL A 184 17.77 8.91 10.90
C VAL A 184 16.50 8.07 10.92
N ARG A 185 15.34 8.74 10.98
CA ARG A 185 14.01 8.09 10.99
C ARG A 185 13.26 8.30 9.69
N GLN A 186 13.29 9.53 9.18
CA GLN A 186 12.61 9.94 7.96
C GLN A 186 13.49 10.92 7.19
N ILE A 187 13.47 10.84 5.87
CA ILE A 187 14.05 11.83 4.97
C ILE A 187 13.02 12.23 3.92
N GLY A 188 13.18 13.41 3.36
CA GLY A 188 12.25 13.97 2.40
C GLY A 188 12.81 15.22 1.75
N VAL A 189 12.15 15.67 0.71
CA VAL A 189 12.47 16.85 -0.05
C VAL A 189 11.20 17.55 -0.54
N THR A 190 11.13 18.85 -0.29
CA THR A 190 10.07 19.70 -0.83
C THR A 190 10.69 20.93 -1.48
N MET A 191 10.34 21.15 -2.75
CA MET A 191 11.03 22.11 -3.61
C MET A 191 12.53 21.81 -3.63
N ASP A 192 13.38 22.68 -3.05
CA ASP A 192 14.83 22.50 -2.95
C ASP A 192 15.34 22.36 -1.50
N VAL A 193 14.41 22.05 -0.58
CA VAL A 193 14.72 21.84 0.85
C VAL A 193 14.67 20.36 1.17
N PHE A 194 15.78 19.86 1.67
CA PHE A 194 15.86 18.56 2.30
C PHE A 194 15.45 18.64 3.76
N LEU A 195 14.63 17.68 4.15
CA LEU A 195 14.13 17.50 5.50
C LEU A 195 14.57 16.14 6.01
N CYS A 196 14.98 16.09 7.27
CA CYS A 196 15.23 14.82 7.94
C CYS A 196 14.76 14.85 9.40
N VAL A 197 14.27 13.69 9.87
CA VAL A 197 13.99 13.44 11.27
C VAL A 197 15.14 12.66 11.88
N ILE A 198 15.74 13.21 12.93
CA ILE A 198 16.83 12.61 13.71
C ILE A 198 16.46 12.71 15.18
N HIS A 199 16.42 11.59 15.91
CA HIS A 199 16.17 11.59 17.37
C HIS A 199 14.96 12.44 17.84
N LYS A 200 13.90 12.54 17.01
CA LYS A 200 12.69 13.38 17.18
C LYS A 200 12.86 14.88 16.92
N GLU A 201 13.94 15.29 16.30
CA GLU A 201 14.13 16.64 15.78
C GLU A 201 13.97 16.64 14.27
N VAL A 202 13.33 17.69 13.74
CA VAL A 202 13.25 17.91 12.30
C VAL A 202 14.26 18.97 11.91
N LEU A 203 15.18 18.59 11.03
CA LEU A 203 16.16 19.48 10.44
C LEU A 203 15.80 19.78 9.00
N ALA A 204 16.04 21.01 8.57
CA ALA A 204 15.89 21.47 7.20
C ALA A 204 17.23 21.99 6.69
N ALA A 205 17.62 21.59 5.48
CA ALA A 205 18.84 22.06 4.83
C ALA A 205 18.61 22.23 3.33
N PRO A 206 19.33 23.14 2.65
CA PRO A 206 19.31 23.20 1.20
C PRO A 206 19.94 21.92 0.61
N ILE A 207 19.36 21.37 -0.47
CA ILE A 207 19.85 20.13 -1.09
C ILE A 207 21.35 20.15 -1.44
N PRO A 208 21.94 21.26 -1.94
CA PRO A 208 23.39 21.33 -2.18
C PRO A 208 24.27 21.06 -0.95
N ALA A 209 23.74 21.16 0.28
CA ALA A 209 24.47 20.82 1.50
C ALA A 209 24.59 19.30 1.73
N ILE A 210 23.84 18.49 0.99
CA ILE A 210 23.86 17.02 1.04
C ILE A 210 24.91 16.53 0.04
N THR A 211 26.19 16.64 0.40
CA THR A 211 27.28 16.29 -0.49
C THR A 211 28.41 15.58 0.25
N LEU A 212 29.03 14.63 -0.46
CA LEU A 212 30.23 13.92 -0.02
C LEU A 212 31.48 14.81 -0.01
N GLU A 213 31.52 15.82 -0.87
CA GLU A 213 32.71 16.63 -1.09
C GLU A 213 33.01 17.54 0.12
N LYS A 214 31.96 18.03 0.76
CA LYS A 214 32.01 18.98 1.87
C LYS A 214 30.89 18.67 2.90
N PRO A 215 31.03 17.58 3.67
CA PRO A 215 30.01 17.14 4.63
C PRO A 215 29.71 18.18 5.72
N GLU A 216 30.66 19.07 6.02
CA GLU A 216 30.50 20.19 6.95
C GLU A 216 29.44 21.21 6.52
N LEU A 217 29.07 21.26 5.24
CA LEU A 217 28.00 22.15 4.76
C LEU A 217 26.67 21.82 5.42
N PHE A 218 26.36 20.54 5.61
CA PHE A 218 25.12 20.15 6.27
C PHE A 218 25.08 20.70 7.70
N GLN A 219 26.15 20.55 8.48
CA GLN A 219 26.20 21.08 9.85
C GLN A 219 26.11 22.62 9.88
N ARG A 220 26.64 23.30 8.86
CA ARG A 220 26.63 24.76 8.78
C ARG A 220 25.26 25.33 8.38
N TYR A 221 24.53 24.65 7.50
CA TYR A 221 23.29 25.15 6.90
C TYR A 221 22.02 24.46 7.36
N ALA A 222 22.14 23.34 8.09
CA ALA A 222 20.96 22.68 8.66
C ALA A 222 20.39 23.53 9.81
N GLU A 223 19.11 23.83 9.70
CA GLU A 223 18.34 24.53 10.72
C GLU A 223 17.36 23.57 11.37
N ARG A 224 17.27 23.62 12.70
CA ARG A 224 16.27 22.84 13.45
C ARG A 224 14.95 23.58 13.45
N ILE A 225 13.94 23.00 12.80
CA ILE A 225 12.61 23.62 12.62
C ILE A 225 11.57 23.12 13.63
N ALA A 226 11.77 21.91 14.17
CA ALA A 226 10.89 21.34 15.17
C ALA A 226 11.64 20.38 16.10
N VAL A 227 11.12 20.24 17.32
CA VAL A 227 11.54 19.29 18.35
C VAL A 227 10.35 18.42 18.76
N ASP A 228 10.60 17.28 19.37
CA ASP A 228 9.58 16.29 19.76
C ASP A 228 8.65 15.83 18.62
N SER A 229 9.16 15.79 17.39
CA SER A 229 8.39 15.37 16.21
C SER A 229 8.68 13.91 15.86
N GLU A 230 7.65 13.09 15.72
CA GLU A 230 7.78 11.68 15.38
C GLU A 230 8.03 11.49 13.87
N PHE A 231 7.35 12.31 13.05
CA PHE A 231 7.49 12.34 11.60
C PHE A 231 7.10 13.73 11.05
N PHE A 232 7.37 13.97 9.77
CA PHE A 232 6.83 15.11 9.04
C PHE A 232 6.12 14.65 7.77
N VAL A 233 5.29 15.53 7.21
CA VAL A 233 4.60 15.35 5.94
C VAL A 233 4.81 16.61 5.12
N THR A 234 5.05 16.44 3.83
CA THR A 234 5.11 17.53 2.87
C THR A 234 3.99 17.41 1.86
N GLY A 235 3.61 18.53 1.27
CA GLY A 235 2.62 18.54 0.21
C GLY A 235 2.30 19.95 -0.23
N ARG A 236 1.24 20.08 -1.03
CA ARG A 236 0.70 21.38 -1.42
C ARG A 236 -0.68 21.55 -0.80
N CYS A 237 -0.91 22.71 -0.20
CA CYS A 237 -2.22 23.12 0.32
C CYS A 237 -2.39 24.62 0.07
N LEU A 238 -3.60 25.05 -0.28
CA LEU A 238 -3.92 26.42 -0.68
C LEU A 238 -3.00 26.93 -1.81
N GLY A 239 -2.59 26.02 -2.71
CA GLY A 239 -1.67 26.29 -3.81
C GLY A 239 -0.20 26.49 -3.42
N ARG A 240 0.17 26.32 -2.15
CA ARG A 240 1.54 26.55 -1.63
C ARG A 240 2.18 25.25 -1.14
N PRO A 241 3.52 25.08 -1.32
CA PRO A 241 4.24 23.98 -0.68
C PRO A 241 4.28 24.20 0.83
N MET A 242 3.87 23.19 1.59
CA MET A 242 3.84 23.22 3.05
C MET A 242 4.53 22.00 3.65
N VAL A 243 5.01 22.17 4.88
CA VAL A 243 5.58 21.11 5.72
C VAL A 243 4.75 21.03 6.99
N CYS A 244 4.34 19.83 7.38
CA CYS A 244 3.66 19.57 8.64
C CYS A 244 4.54 18.66 9.50
N THR A 245 4.95 19.10 10.68
CA THR A 245 5.64 18.26 11.67
C THR A 245 4.66 17.75 12.70
N VAL A 246 4.71 16.45 13.01
CA VAL A 246 3.74 15.82 13.89
C VAL A 246 4.42 15.34 15.17
N LYS A 247 3.93 15.82 16.30
CA LYS A 247 4.20 15.27 17.62
C LYS A 247 3.12 14.25 17.94
N ALA A 248 3.45 12.97 17.82
CA ALA A 248 2.58 11.88 18.23
C ALA A 248 2.67 11.69 19.75
N GLY A 249 1.56 11.88 20.45
CA GLY A 249 1.44 11.56 21.88
C GLY A 249 0.30 10.58 22.10
N HIS A 250 0.38 9.79 23.18
CA HIS A 250 -0.67 8.84 23.55
C HIS A 250 -1.98 9.50 24.00
N THR A 251 -1.91 10.75 24.49
CA THR A 251 -3.06 11.50 25.01
C THR A 251 -3.36 12.78 24.22
N LYS A 252 -2.35 13.38 23.58
CA LYS A 252 -2.47 14.57 22.73
C LYS A 252 -1.49 14.45 21.57
N ALA A 253 -1.99 14.60 20.35
CA ALA A 253 -1.17 14.81 19.17
C ALA A 253 -1.17 16.30 18.80
N SER A 254 -0.05 16.80 18.30
CA SER A 254 -0.03 18.13 17.68
C SER A 254 0.64 18.08 16.30
N ALA A 255 0.14 18.92 15.41
CA ALA A 255 0.60 19.06 14.04
C ALA A 255 0.96 20.54 13.83
N ARG A 256 2.23 20.85 13.55
CA ARG A 256 2.68 22.21 13.26
C ARG A 256 2.90 22.36 11.77
N VAL A 257 2.24 23.33 11.16
CA VAL A 257 2.29 23.60 9.72
C VAL A 257 3.18 24.80 9.44
N PHE A 258 4.07 24.65 8.48
CA PHE A 258 5.03 25.64 8.01
C PHE A 258 4.78 25.93 6.53
N ASP A 259 4.77 27.21 6.16
CA ASP A 259 4.84 27.63 4.76
C ASP A 259 6.30 27.52 4.31
N LEU A 260 6.52 26.93 3.15
CA LEU A 260 7.81 27.02 2.49
C LEU A 260 7.78 28.25 1.60
N VAL A 261 8.26 29.37 2.14
CA VAL A 261 8.35 30.62 1.38
C VAL A 261 9.65 30.60 0.57
N PRO A 262 9.59 30.59 -0.77
CA PRO A 262 10.78 30.78 -1.59
C PRO A 262 11.21 32.25 -1.48
N ALA A 263 12.11 32.58 -0.56
CA ALA A 263 12.76 33.89 -0.59
C ALA A 263 13.86 33.87 -1.66
N LYS A 264 14.14 35.03 -2.27
CA LYS A 264 15.10 35.17 -3.37
C LYS A 264 16.51 34.64 -3.08
N ASN A 265 16.86 34.39 -1.81
CA ASN A 265 18.13 33.77 -1.38
C ASN A 265 17.99 32.89 -0.11
N SER A 266 16.78 32.52 0.33
CA SER A 266 16.62 31.61 1.48
C SER A 266 15.39 30.72 1.33
N HIS A 267 15.56 29.43 1.62
CA HIS A 267 14.45 28.49 1.77
C HIS A 267 14.01 28.42 3.24
N SER A 268 13.78 29.59 3.85
CA SER A 268 13.39 29.68 5.26
C SER A 268 11.98 29.15 5.44
N LEU A 269 11.81 28.17 6.32
CA LEU A 269 10.52 27.65 6.71
C LEU A 269 9.89 28.59 7.74
N ARG A 270 8.77 29.22 7.38
CA ARG A 270 8.03 30.11 8.29
C ARG A 270 6.89 29.33 8.93
N GLY A 271 6.92 29.20 10.25
CA GLY A 271 5.79 28.62 10.99
C GLY A 271 4.52 29.44 10.73
N LEU A 272 3.46 28.76 10.29
CA LEU A 272 2.16 29.37 10.07
C LEU A 272 1.27 29.18 11.29
N THR A 273 1.03 27.93 11.65
CA THR A 273 0.03 27.56 12.67
C THR A 273 0.45 26.28 13.39
N GLU A 274 0.07 26.17 14.65
CA GLU A 274 0.12 24.92 15.40
C GLU A 274 -1.31 24.42 15.65
N ILE A 275 -1.60 23.23 15.15
CA ILE A 275 -2.88 22.55 15.31
C ILE A 275 -2.70 21.51 16.43
N VAL A 276 -3.50 21.63 17.49
CA VAL A 276 -3.51 20.67 18.58
C VAL A 276 -4.74 19.78 18.47
N MET A 277 -4.52 18.47 18.34
CA MET A 277 -5.59 17.47 18.33
C MET A 277 -5.67 16.81 19.71
N ALA A 278 -6.71 17.16 20.45
CA ALA A 278 -6.95 16.62 21.79
C ALA A 278 -7.52 15.20 21.71
N ASN A 279 -7.13 14.34 22.68
CA ASN A 279 -7.69 13.00 22.88
C ASN A 279 -7.55 12.05 21.67
N THR A 280 -6.56 12.27 20.81
CA THR A 280 -6.30 11.37 19.68
C THR A 280 -4.80 11.17 19.46
N SER A 281 -4.46 10.07 18.81
CA SER A 281 -3.11 9.79 18.31
C SER A 281 -3.12 9.78 16.79
N LEU A 282 -2.14 10.45 16.20
CA LEU A 282 -1.99 10.54 14.75
C LEU A 282 -1.07 9.42 14.26
N SER A 283 -1.57 8.59 13.35
CA SER A 283 -0.76 7.55 12.70
C SER A 283 -0.05 8.08 11.45
N SER A 284 -0.72 8.94 10.69
CA SER A 284 -0.20 9.59 9.48
C SER A 284 -0.98 10.86 9.18
N ALA A 285 -0.50 11.67 8.24
CA ALA A 285 -1.21 12.84 7.75
C ALA A 285 -0.93 13.07 6.27
N GLN A 286 -1.80 13.84 5.60
CA GLN A 286 -1.66 14.18 4.19
C GLN A 286 -2.29 15.53 3.88
N PHE A 287 -1.57 16.36 3.14
CA PHE A 287 -2.15 17.58 2.60
C PHE A 287 -3.13 17.26 1.48
N LEU A 288 -4.32 17.85 1.57
CA LEU A 288 -5.29 17.97 0.50
C LEU A 288 -5.22 19.38 -0.10
N ASP A 289 -5.92 19.61 -1.22
CA ASP A 289 -5.93 20.93 -1.90
C ASP A 289 -6.09 22.12 -0.94
N ASN A 290 -7.02 22.03 0.03
CA ASN A 290 -7.37 23.12 0.94
C ASN A 290 -7.39 22.71 2.43
N LYS A 291 -7.08 21.45 2.76
CA LYS A 291 -7.20 20.91 4.12
C LYS A 291 -6.03 20.00 4.44
N LEU A 292 -5.73 19.80 5.71
CA LEU A 292 -4.86 18.73 6.18
C LEU A 292 -5.72 17.53 6.59
N CYS A 293 -5.52 16.37 5.98
CA CYS A 293 -6.14 15.13 6.42
C CYS A 293 -5.27 14.46 7.47
N ALA A 294 -5.76 14.36 8.69
CA ALA A 294 -5.23 13.56 9.78
C ALA A 294 -5.78 12.13 9.70
N ILE A 295 -4.89 11.15 9.77
CA ILE A 295 -5.23 9.73 9.85
C ILE A 295 -5.04 9.29 11.30
N THR A 296 -6.13 8.90 11.96
CA THR A 296 -6.15 8.50 13.37
C THR A 296 -6.67 7.08 13.52
N TYR A 297 -6.66 6.54 14.74
CA TYR A 297 -7.29 5.24 15.03
C TYR A 297 -8.83 5.26 14.89
N GLU A 298 -9.45 6.43 14.74
CA GLU A 298 -10.89 6.60 14.53
C GLU A 298 -11.25 6.78 13.05
N GLY A 299 -10.24 6.84 12.17
CA GLY A 299 -10.40 7.03 10.73
C GLY A 299 -9.80 8.34 10.23
N PHE A 300 -10.42 8.90 9.19
CA PHE A 300 -9.95 10.10 8.51
C PHE A 300 -10.64 11.36 9.05
N GLN A 301 -9.85 12.31 9.53
CA GLN A 301 -10.30 13.62 9.97
C GLN A 301 -9.64 14.70 9.10
N THR A 302 -10.41 15.63 8.57
CA THR A 302 -9.89 16.79 7.83
C THR A 302 -9.86 18.01 8.71
N ILE A 303 -8.81 18.81 8.57
CA ILE A 303 -8.57 20.05 9.30
C ILE A 303 -8.44 21.17 8.28
N ASP A 304 -9.27 22.19 8.41
CA ASP A 304 -9.08 23.42 7.66
C ASP A 304 -7.88 24.20 8.22
N ILE A 305 -6.91 24.56 7.39
CA ILE A 305 -5.66 25.18 7.85
C ILE A 305 -5.88 26.66 8.25
N GLU A 306 -6.90 27.32 7.69
CA GLU A 306 -7.21 28.73 7.96
C GLU A 306 -8.13 28.86 9.18
N THR A 307 -9.19 28.04 9.26
CA THR A 307 -10.18 28.11 10.36
C THR A 307 -9.88 27.20 11.54
N LEU A 308 -9.01 26.20 11.34
CA LEU A 308 -8.70 25.14 12.32
C LEU A 308 -9.89 24.25 12.70
N GLU A 309 -10.96 24.28 11.90
CA GLU A 309 -12.12 23.43 12.11
C GLU A 309 -11.82 21.97 11.76
N LEU A 310 -12.24 21.07 12.66
CA LEU A 310 -12.12 19.62 12.52
C LEU A 310 -13.42 19.03 11.96
N GLN A 311 -13.30 18.22 10.91
CA GLN A 311 -14.42 17.54 10.26
C GLN A 311 -14.03 16.09 9.92
N HIS A 312 -15.00 15.19 9.80
CA HIS A 312 -14.73 13.86 9.23
C HIS A 312 -14.58 13.97 7.71
N LEU A 313 -13.66 13.18 7.13
CA LEU A 313 -13.50 13.14 5.67
C LEU A 313 -14.72 12.51 4.98
N LEU A 314 -15.29 11.48 5.60
CA LEU A 314 -16.38 10.68 5.02
C LEU A 314 -17.73 11.15 5.58
N ASP A 315 -18.67 11.43 4.69
CA ASP A 315 -20.03 11.81 5.08
C ASP A 315 -20.91 10.57 5.25
N VAL A 316 -20.76 9.93 6.41
CA VAL A 316 -21.54 8.74 6.79
C VAL A 316 -23.03 9.05 7.00
N MET A 317 -23.40 10.32 7.15
CA MET A 317 -24.80 10.73 7.32
C MET A 317 -25.49 10.95 5.97
N GLY A 318 -24.75 11.47 4.98
CA GLY A 318 -25.24 11.63 3.61
C GLY A 318 -25.08 10.41 2.71
N ASP A 319 -24.18 9.46 3.05
CA ASP A 319 -23.96 8.24 2.27
C ASP A 319 -23.76 6.99 3.15
N ASP A 320 -24.81 6.16 3.26
CA ASP A 320 -24.75 4.92 4.02
C ASP A 320 -23.71 3.91 3.48
N ARG A 321 -23.28 4.03 2.21
CA ARG A 321 -22.32 3.09 1.60
C ARG A 321 -20.93 3.20 2.22
N VAL A 322 -20.60 4.32 2.86
CA VAL A 322 -19.32 4.55 3.57
C VAL A 322 -19.39 4.27 5.07
N ARG A 323 -20.57 3.88 5.61
CA ARG A 323 -20.75 3.59 7.05
C ARG A 323 -19.80 2.52 7.58
N PHE A 324 -19.29 1.65 6.72
CA PHE A 324 -18.31 0.62 7.08
C PHE A 324 -17.06 1.20 7.71
N ALA A 325 -16.67 2.42 7.33
CA ALA A 325 -15.43 3.05 7.76
C ALA A 325 -15.40 3.28 9.28
N ARG A 326 -16.56 3.38 9.93
CA ARG A 326 -16.67 3.53 11.40
C ARG A 326 -16.58 2.20 12.15
N GLU A 327 -16.83 1.09 11.47
CA GLU A 327 -16.90 -0.24 12.10
C GLU A 327 -15.57 -0.99 12.06
N VAL A 328 -14.65 -0.59 11.19
CA VAL A 328 -13.43 -1.35 10.96
C VAL A 328 -12.27 -0.70 11.69
N GLY A 329 -11.69 -1.47 12.62
CA GLY A 329 -10.46 -1.12 13.32
C GLY A 329 -9.35 -0.76 12.35
N VAL A 330 -8.55 0.21 12.77
CA VAL A 330 -7.75 1.06 11.88
C VAL A 330 -6.27 0.66 11.93
N ASP A 331 -5.95 -0.50 11.38
CA ASP A 331 -4.56 -1.02 11.45
C ASP A 331 -3.66 -0.40 10.36
N SER A 332 -4.21 -0.09 9.19
CA SER A 332 -3.49 0.52 8.07
C SER A 332 -4.45 1.31 7.19
N LEU A 333 -4.28 2.63 7.16
CA LEU A 333 -5.01 3.54 6.31
C LEU A 333 -4.04 4.36 5.47
N ASP A 334 -4.48 4.73 4.29
CA ASP A 334 -3.77 5.68 3.45
C ASP A 334 -4.77 6.39 2.54
N LEU A 335 -4.34 7.49 1.95
CA LEU A 335 -5.17 8.31 1.10
C LEU A 335 -4.36 8.81 -0.10
N PHE A 336 -5.03 8.92 -1.24
CA PHE A 336 -4.40 9.41 -2.46
C PHE A 336 -5.35 10.38 -3.15
N GLN A 337 -4.97 11.65 -3.13
CA GLN A 337 -5.71 12.67 -3.86
C GLN A 337 -5.25 12.69 -5.32
N VAL A 338 -6.23 12.66 -6.23
CA VAL A 338 -6.05 12.91 -7.66
C VAL A 338 -6.97 14.06 -8.07
N PRO A 339 -6.84 14.65 -9.27
CA PRO A 339 -7.73 15.71 -9.71
C PRO A 339 -9.22 15.30 -9.59
N GLY A 340 -9.97 16.04 -8.77
CA GLY A 340 -11.42 15.89 -8.61
C GLY A 340 -11.91 14.83 -7.63
N ARG A 341 -11.05 13.91 -7.14
CA ARG A 341 -11.48 12.80 -6.26
C ARG A 341 -10.34 12.27 -5.39
N ILE A 342 -10.69 11.44 -4.43
CA ILE A 342 -9.76 10.89 -3.45
C ILE A 342 -9.95 9.38 -3.36
N LEU A 343 -8.86 8.61 -3.41
CA LEU A 343 -8.88 7.18 -3.10
C LEU A 343 -8.59 7.02 -1.60
N ALA A 344 -9.57 6.52 -0.86
CA ALA A 344 -9.42 6.19 0.55
C ALA A 344 -9.13 4.70 0.70
N CYS A 345 -7.96 4.36 1.25
CA CYS A 345 -7.52 3.00 1.49
C CYS A 345 -7.75 2.61 2.96
N PHE A 346 -8.39 1.46 3.14
CA PHE A 346 -8.63 0.79 4.41
C PHE A 346 -7.89 -0.55 4.44
N ASN A 347 -7.85 -1.20 5.59
CA ASN A 347 -7.20 -2.49 5.80
C ASN A 347 -7.80 -3.68 5.00
N TYR A 348 -9.00 -3.56 4.43
CA TYR A 348 -9.63 -4.62 3.62
C TYR A 348 -10.15 -4.16 2.26
N CYS A 349 -10.23 -2.85 2.01
CA CYS A 349 -10.63 -2.33 0.72
C CYS A 349 -10.09 -0.92 0.44
N ALA A 350 -10.29 -0.44 -0.77
CA ALA A 350 -10.27 0.98 -1.10
C ALA A 350 -11.54 1.41 -1.84
N ILE A 351 -11.88 2.69 -1.68
CA ILE A 351 -13.01 3.33 -2.37
C ILE A 351 -12.61 4.71 -2.90
N TRP A 352 -13.13 5.06 -4.06
CA TRP A 352 -13.12 6.45 -4.52
C TRP A 352 -14.19 7.23 -3.78
N ILE A 353 -13.84 8.43 -3.33
CA ILE A 353 -14.74 9.42 -2.75
C ILE A 353 -14.60 10.75 -3.46
N ASP A 354 -15.68 11.52 -3.48
CA ASP A 354 -15.65 12.90 -3.94
C ASP A 354 -15.09 13.83 -2.85
N ARG A 355 -15.06 15.13 -3.12
CA ARG A 355 -14.59 16.15 -2.17
C ARG A 355 -15.52 16.35 -0.97
N ASN A 356 -16.76 15.87 -1.03
CA ASN A 356 -17.74 15.96 0.05
C ASN A 356 -17.71 14.72 0.96
N GLY A 357 -16.93 13.70 0.60
CA GLY A 357 -16.82 12.46 1.37
C GLY A 357 -17.84 11.39 0.98
N HIS A 358 -18.52 11.54 -0.16
CA HIS A 358 -19.45 10.54 -0.69
C HIS A 358 -18.73 9.53 -1.57
N MET A 359 -19.16 8.26 -1.53
CA MET A 359 -18.58 7.22 -2.38
C MET A 359 -18.90 7.47 -3.86
N MET A 360 -17.86 7.45 -4.69
CA MET A 360 -18.00 7.55 -6.14
C MET A 360 -18.19 6.16 -6.76
N GLY A 361 -19.19 6.05 -7.64
CA GLY A 361 -19.55 4.78 -8.25
C GLY A 361 -19.97 3.74 -7.21
N ASN A 362 -19.83 2.45 -7.58
CA ASN A 362 -20.15 1.32 -6.71
C ASN A 362 -18.96 0.34 -6.55
N THR A 363 -17.80 0.67 -7.12
CA THR A 363 -16.62 -0.19 -7.10
C THR A 363 -15.93 -0.11 -5.74
N LYS A 364 -15.71 -1.27 -5.12
CA LYS A 364 -14.81 -1.42 -3.97
C LYS A 364 -13.64 -2.29 -4.40
N ILE A 365 -12.43 -1.78 -4.25
CA ILE A 365 -11.21 -2.55 -4.50
C ILE A 365 -10.99 -3.40 -3.26
N LEU A 366 -11.05 -4.73 -3.37
CA LEU A 366 -10.99 -5.63 -2.22
C LEU A 366 -9.62 -6.29 -2.14
N TRP A 367 -8.92 -6.10 -1.02
CA TRP A 367 -7.61 -6.74 -0.81
C TRP A 367 -7.77 -8.24 -0.62
N GLN A 368 -6.88 -9.04 -1.20
CA GLN A 368 -6.81 -10.48 -0.96
C GLN A 368 -6.12 -10.77 0.38
N GLY A 369 -5.13 -9.94 0.70
CA GLY A 369 -4.26 -9.97 1.85
C GLY A 369 -4.61 -9.00 2.98
N LYS A 370 -3.60 -8.71 3.81
CA LYS A 370 -3.66 -7.69 4.86
C LYS A 370 -2.56 -6.64 4.64
N PRO A 371 -2.79 -5.70 3.71
CA PRO A 371 -1.77 -4.72 3.36
C PRO A 371 -1.42 -3.83 4.55
N THR A 372 -0.13 -3.54 4.69
CA THR A 372 0.44 -2.67 5.72
C THR A 372 0.87 -1.32 5.15
N SER A 373 0.93 -1.21 3.82
CA SER A 373 1.28 0.03 3.13
C SER A 373 0.65 0.06 1.74
N PHE A 374 0.42 1.28 1.24
CA PHE A 374 -0.21 1.52 -0.04
C PHE A 374 0.60 2.50 -0.88
N ALA A 375 0.46 2.42 -2.20
CA ALA A 375 0.97 3.42 -3.13
C ALA A 375 0.05 3.50 -4.37
N LEU A 376 -0.43 4.70 -4.69
CA LEU A 376 -1.08 4.95 -5.97
C LEU A 376 -0.01 5.24 -7.04
N PHE A 377 -0.07 4.50 -8.14
CA PHE A 377 0.96 4.45 -9.16
C PHE A 377 0.37 4.44 -10.57
N GLY A 378 0.32 5.61 -11.20
CA GLY A 378 -0.44 5.78 -12.44
C GLY A 378 -1.91 5.41 -12.21
N PRO A 379 -2.50 4.52 -13.04
CA PRO A 379 -3.88 4.05 -12.85
C PRO A 379 -3.99 2.89 -11.84
N TYR A 380 -2.89 2.46 -11.22
CA TYR A 380 -2.87 1.28 -10.37
C TYR A 380 -2.74 1.63 -8.89
N ILE A 381 -3.50 0.95 -8.04
CA ILE A 381 -3.28 0.98 -6.59
C ILE A 381 -2.48 -0.26 -6.19
N ILE A 382 -1.38 -0.01 -5.50
CA ILE A 382 -0.46 -1.01 -4.99
C ILE A 382 -0.74 -1.19 -3.50
N ALA A 383 -1.00 -2.42 -3.08
CA ALA A 383 -1.22 -2.80 -1.70
C ALA A 383 -0.16 -3.83 -1.30
N ALA A 384 0.77 -3.43 -0.42
CA ALA A 384 1.87 -4.29 -0.02
C ALA A 384 1.61 -4.91 1.36
N GLU A 385 1.74 -6.22 1.45
CA GLU A 385 1.81 -6.98 2.70
C GLU A 385 3.16 -7.71 2.80
N PRO A 386 3.53 -8.27 3.97
CA PRO A 386 4.87 -8.84 4.17
C PRO A 386 5.26 -9.95 3.19
N SER A 387 4.31 -10.70 2.61
CA SER A 387 4.61 -11.84 1.73
C SER A 387 4.43 -11.55 0.23
N PHE A 388 3.69 -10.51 -0.14
CA PHE A 388 3.44 -10.16 -1.54
C PHE A 388 2.85 -8.75 -1.67
N ILE A 389 2.88 -8.26 -2.90
CA ILE A 389 2.27 -7.01 -3.32
C ILE A 389 1.13 -7.34 -4.28
N GLU A 390 -0.05 -6.78 -4.01
CA GLU A 390 -1.20 -6.79 -4.92
C GLU A 390 -1.20 -5.48 -5.73
N VAL A 391 -1.38 -5.60 -7.03
CA VAL A 391 -1.56 -4.47 -7.94
C VAL A 391 -2.95 -4.55 -8.52
N HIS A 392 -3.78 -3.56 -8.23
CA HIS A 392 -5.12 -3.45 -8.75
C HIS A 392 -5.24 -2.28 -9.70
N ASP A 393 -6.05 -2.42 -10.73
CA ASP A 393 -6.54 -1.27 -11.49
C ASP A 393 -7.47 -0.44 -10.59
N ALA A 394 -7.17 0.85 -10.43
CA ALA A 394 -7.86 1.70 -9.46
C ALA A 394 -9.30 2.02 -9.87
N GLU A 395 -9.66 1.94 -11.15
CA GLU A 395 -11.03 2.22 -11.61
C GLU A 395 -11.94 1.00 -11.51
N THR A 396 -11.47 -0.13 -12.01
CA THR A 396 -12.23 -1.39 -12.10
C THR A 396 -12.15 -2.20 -10.81
N GLY A 397 -11.08 -2.02 -10.03
CA GLY A 397 -10.76 -2.80 -8.83
C GLY A 397 -10.19 -4.18 -9.12
N ASP A 398 -10.00 -4.54 -10.39
CA ASP A 398 -9.51 -5.86 -10.79
C ASP A 398 -8.05 -6.04 -10.39
N LEU A 399 -7.72 -7.23 -9.88
CA LEU A 399 -6.34 -7.62 -9.56
C LEU A 399 -5.60 -7.91 -10.88
N VAL A 400 -4.63 -7.08 -11.21
CA VAL A 400 -3.90 -7.15 -12.49
C VAL A 400 -2.53 -7.80 -12.37
N GLN A 401 -1.91 -7.76 -11.18
CA GLN A 401 -0.60 -8.36 -10.95
C GLN A 401 -0.38 -8.67 -9.46
N VAL A 402 0.44 -9.68 -9.21
CA VAL A 402 0.96 -10.02 -7.89
C VAL A 402 2.49 -10.11 -7.97
N ILE A 403 3.18 -9.45 -7.05
CA ILE A 403 4.63 -9.54 -6.90
C ILE A 403 4.95 -10.22 -5.57
N ARG A 404 5.50 -11.44 -5.61
CA ARG A 404 5.84 -12.21 -4.40
C ARG A 404 7.21 -11.82 -3.86
N GLY A 405 7.39 -11.97 -2.55
CA GLY A 405 8.64 -11.69 -1.86
C GLY A 405 8.59 -12.06 -0.38
N GLU A 406 9.66 -11.75 0.33
CA GLU A 406 9.76 -11.99 1.77
C GLU A 406 9.90 -10.65 2.50
N ASN A 407 9.19 -10.51 3.63
CA ASN A 407 9.17 -9.31 4.47
C ASN A 407 9.12 -8.00 3.66
N ILE A 408 8.19 -7.93 2.71
CA ILE A 408 8.08 -6.81 1.79
C ILE A 408 7.61 -5.57 2.56
N ARG A 409 8.28 -4.45 2.30
CA ARG A 409 7.87 -3.12 2.77
C ARG A 409 8.07 -2.11 1.65
N ILE A 410 7.05 -1.31 1.38
CA ILE A 410 7.22 -0.10 0.59
C ILE A 410 8.13 0.83 1.39
N VAL A 411 9.23 1.27 0.79
CA VAL A 411 10.04 2.32 1.38
C VAL A 411 9.28 3.62 1.15
N PRO A 412 8.87 4.34 2.21
CA PRO A 412 8.15 5.60 2.02
C PRO A 412 8.97 6.51 1.12
N VAL A 413 8.37 6.90 -0.01
CA VAL A 413 8.85 7.98 -0.88
C VAL A 413 8.04 9.19 -0.49
N GLU A 414 8.71 10.22 0.04
CA GLU A 414 8.00 11.41 0.49
C GLU A 414 7.31 12.10 -0.71
N ARG A 415 6.01 12.35 -0.53
CA ARG A 415 5.04 12.69 -1.58
C ARG A 415 5.07 14.20 -1.84
N GLY A 416 6.20 14.72 -2.33
CA GLY A 416 6.41 16.15 -2.57
C GLY A 416 6.75 16.52 -4.01
N LEU A 417 7.27 15.59 -4.81
CA LEU A 417 7.87 15.87 -6.11
C LEU A 417 7.26 15.01 -7.20
N ASP A 418 6.28 15.59 -7.88
CA ASP A 418 5.64 15.09 -9.11
C ASP A 418 4.92 13.72 -8.99
N PRO A 419 3.57 13.70 -8.97
CA PRO A 419 2.80 12.44 -9.02
C PRO A 419 3.01 11.62 -10.32
N ARG A 420 3.78 12.13 -11.29
CA ARG A 420 4.21 11.40 -12.50
C ARG A 420 5.48 10.58 -12.30
N GLN A 421 6.07 10.56 -11.11
CA GLN A 421 7.16 9.64 -10.82
C GLN A 421 6.61 8.21 -10.75
N ASN A 422 6.61 7.56 -11.92
CA ASN A 422 6.30 6.15 -12.12
C ASN A 422 7.45 5.26 -11.60
N ARG A 423 7.94 5.54 -10.38
CA ARG A 423 8.93 4.74 -9.66
C ARG A 423 8.57 4.61 -8.18
N LEU A 424 8.54 3.39 -7.68
CA LEU A 424 8.33 3.04 -6.28
C LEU A 424 9.54 2.24 -5.79
N VAL A 425 9.98 2.46 -4.55
CA VAL A 425 11.08 1.69 -3.97
C VAL A 425 10.53 0.73 -2.92
N ILE A 426 10.94 -0.53 -3.01
CA ILE A 426 10.56 -1.58 -2.07
C ILE A 426 11.80 -2.24 -1.45
N LEU A 427 11.62 -2.73 -0.24
CA LEU A 427 12.51 -3.69 0.38
C LEU A 427 11.81 -5.04 0.41
N SER A 428 12.53 -6.10 0.06
CA SER A 428 12.12 -7.47 0.32
C SER A 428 13.29 -8.23 0.92
N GLY A 429 13.18 -8.59 2.19
CA GLY A 429 14.30 -9.07 2.99
C GLY A 429 15.40 -8.00 3.03
N ASP A 430 16.57 -8.34 2.48
CA ASP A 430 17.73 -7.45 2.35
C ASP A 430 17.88 -6.81 0.95
N ARG A 431 16.89 -7.00 0.07
CA ARG A 431 16.96 -6.56 -1.33
C ARG A 431 16.20 -5.25 -1.51
N LEU A 432 16.91 -4.21 -1.93
CA LEU A 432 16.32 -2.95 -2.36
C LEU A 432 16.01 -3.04 -3.86
N SER A 433 14.75 -2.81 -4.24
CA SER A 433 14.31 -2.87 -5.63
C SER A 433 13.45 -1.66 -5.97
N GLU A 434 13.49 -1.27 -7.24
CA GLU A 434 12.62 -0.30 -7.87
C GLU A 434 11.48 -1.03 -8.60
N ILE A 435 10.25 -0.57 -8.40
CA ILE A 435 9.08 -0.93 -9.20
C ILE A 435 8.77 0.25 -10.13
N PHE A 436 8.57 -0.03 -11.41
CA PHE A 436 8.28 0.97 -12.44
C PHE A 436 7.29 0.44 -13.47
N LEU A 437 6.62 1.35 -14.18
CA LEU A 437 5.73 1.01 -15.32
C LEU A 437 6.55 0.64 -16.56
#